data_AF-A0A2V9S5S4-F1
#
_entry.id   AF-A0A2V9S5S4-F1
#
_cell.length_a   1.000
_cell.length_b   1.000
_cell.length_c   1.000
_cell.angle_alpha   90.00
_cell.angle_beta   90.00
_cell.angle_gamma   90.00
#
_symmetry.space_group_name_H-M   'P 1'
#
loop_
_entity.id
_entity.type
_entity.pdbx_description
1 polymer ?
#
loop_
_entity_poly.entity_id
_entity_poly.type
_entity_poly.pdbx_seq_one_letter_code
_entity_poly.pdbx_strand_id
1 'polypeptide(L)'
;MALIVFLRGVNIGGYRTFRPSVLAKELSEYCVVNVGAAGTFVVRRPGSRTKFRAELLRKLPFKAEAALCDGRDLIRLETENPFGGRPPRPDTVRFVSILSRAGGLRAVLPVTFPPEGEWFVRVIASKNRFVFGVYRRHMKTIGYLGQIDKLFGVPATTRNWNTILAVVRILKHYGKTNGRRDANSR
;
A
#
# COMPACT_ATOMS: atom_id res chain seq x y z
N MET A 1 8.14 15.81 3.28
CA MET A 1 8.15 14.49 2.59
C MET A 1 6.71 14.03 2.44
N ALA A 2 6.31 13.50 1.27
CA ALA A 2 4.94 13.02 1.07
C ALA A 2 4.65 11.79 1.93
N LEU A 3 3.43 11.68 2.43
CA LEU A 3 2.93 10.55 3.23
C LEU A 3 2.02 9.69 2.35
N ILE A 4 2.16 8.37 2.44
CA ILE A 4 1.32 7.43 1.69
C ILE A 4 0.36 6.73 2.65
N VAL A 5 -0.88 6.58 2.22
CA VAL A 5 -1.97 5.97 2.99
C VAL A 5 -2.52 4.77 2.23
N PHE A 6 -2.76 3.68 2.97
CA PHE A 6 -3.45 2.50 2.48
C PHE A 6 -4.56 2.11 3.45
N LEU A 7 -5.83 2.31 3.06
CA LEU A 7 -6.98 1.88 3.84
C LEU A 7 -7.20 0.36 3.73
N ARG A 8 -7.51 -0.29 4.84
CA ARG A 8 -7.69 -1.74 4.89
C ARG A 8 -9.16 -2.14 4.73
N GLY A 9 -9.40 -3.13 3.88
CA GLY A 9 -10.73 -3.77 3.74
C GLY A 9 -11.84 -2.84 3.25
N VAL A 10 -11.52 -1.86 2.41
CA VAL A 10 -12.49 -0.92 1.83
C VAL A 10 -12.81 -1.29 0.39
N ASN A 11 -14.06 -1.06 -0.04
CA ASN A 11 -14.51 -1.30 -1.42
C ASN A 11 -14.25 -2.74 -1.92
N ILE A 12 -14.43 -3.74 -1.04
CA ILE A 12 -14.29 -5.17 -1.37
C ILE A 12 -15.62 -5.87 -1.05
N GLY A 13 -16.18 -6.60 -2.01
CA GLY A 13 -17.39 -7.42 -1.81
C GLY A 13 -18.62 -6.64 -1.34
N GLY A 14 -18.72 -5.34 -1.68
CA GLY A 14 -19.82 -4.46 -1.24
C GLY A 14 -19.67 -3.88 0.18
N TYR A 15 -18.65 -4.30 0.94
CA TYR A 15 -18.42 -3.82 2.30
C TYR A 15 -17.58 -2.53 2.34
N ARG A 16 -17.88 -1.68 3.34
CA ARG A 16 -17.16 -0.42 3.61
C ARG A 16 -17.00 0.40 2.34
N THR A 17 -18.11 0.56 1.63
CA THR A 17 -18.16 1.21 0.33
C THR A 17 -18.11 2.73 0.49
N PHE A 18 -17.20 3.38 -0.22
CA PHE A 18 -17.08 4.83 -0.29
C PHE A 18 -16.40 5.25 -1.60
N ARG A 19 -16.42 6.55 -1.93
CA ARG A 19 -15.75 7.10 -3.11
C ARG A 19 -14.40 7.74 -2.70
N PRO A 20 -13.24 7.10 -2.98
CA PRO A 20 -11.94 7.65 -2.56
C PRO A 20 -11.63 9.01 -3.19
N SER A 21 -12.10 9.26 -4.41
CA SER A 21 -11.93 10.56 -5.08
C SER A 21 -12.66 11.70 -4.37
N VAL A 22 -13.82 11.42 -3.78
CA VAL A 22 -14.57 12.41 -2.98
C VAL A 22 -13.83 12.71 -1.68
N LEU A 23 -13.39 11.68 -0.96
CA LEU A 23 -12.58 11.85 0.25
C LEU A 23 -11.29 12.64 -0.02
N ALA A 24 -10.62 12.41 -1.16
CA ALA A 24 -9.44 13.17 -1.54
C ALA A 24 -9.75 14.66 -1.77
N LYS A 25 -10.91 15.00 -2.36
CA LYS A 25 -11.36 16.39 -2.51
C LYS A 25 -11.67 17.05 -1.17
N GLU A 26 -12.29 16.32 -0.25
CA GLU A 26 -12.59 16.81 1.11
C GLU A 26 -11.35 17.02 1.97
N LEU A 27 -10.20 16.46 1.58
CA LEU A 27 -8.89 16.62 2.22
C LEU A 27 -7.93 17.47 1.36
N SER A 28 -8.47 18.36 0.52
CA SER A 28 -7.70 19.19 -0.42
C SER A 28 -6.61 20.05 0.24
N GLU A 29 -6.81 20.46 1.50
CA GLU A 29 -5.83 21.19 2.30
C GLU A 29 -4.49 20.46 2.41
N TYR A 30 -4.51 19.11 2.45
CA TYR A 30 -3.32 18.28 2.51
C TYR A 30 -2.75 17.90 1.13
N CYS A 31 -3.34 18.42 0.04
CA CYS A 31 -3.03 18.05 -1.34
C CYS A 31 -3.06 16.53 -1.55
N VAL A 32 -4.17 15.90 -1.16
CA VAL A 32 -4.38 14.46 -1.30
C VAL A 32 -4.66 14.08 -2.76
N VAL A 33 -3.95 13.07 -3.24
CA VAL A 33 -4.18 12.45 -4.56
C VAL A 33 -4.66 11.03 -4.35
N ASN A 34 -5.84 10.70 -4.89
CA ASN A 34 -6.38 9.35 -4.91
C ASN A 34 -5.66 8.46 -5.94
N VAL A 35 -5.42 7.19 -5.59
CA VAL A 35 -4.91 6.15 -6.49
C VAL A 35 -5.87 4.95 -6.47
N GLY A 36 -6.71 4.88 -7.52
CA GLY A 36 -7.64 3.77 -7.73
C GLY A 36 -8.85 3.78 -6.76
N ALA A 37 -9.44 2.58 -6.57
CA ALA A 37 -10.65 2.41 -5.76
C ALA A 37 -10.39 1.88 -4.34
N ALA A 38 -9.23 1.27 -4.08
CA ALA A 38 -8.95 0.58 -2.82
C ALA A 38 -8.53 1.51 -1.65
N GLY A 39 -8.79 2.81 -1.73
CA GLY A 39 -8.38 3.76 -0.67
C GLY A 39 -6.87 3.86 -0.51
N THR A 40 -6.16 4.11 -1.63
CA THR A 40 -4.73 4.43 -1.63
C THR A 40 -4.56 5.92 -1.91
N PHE A 41 -3.78 6.62 -1.10
CA PHE A 41 -3.61 8.07 -1.24
C PHE A 41 -2.14 8.50 -1.15
N VAL A 42 -1.79 9.50 -1.97
CA VAL A 42 -0.55 10.27 -1.85
C VAL A 42 -0.89 11.62 -1.22
N VAL A 43 -0.36 11.88 -0.02
CA VAL A 43 -0.59 13.12 0.73
C VAL A 43 0.66 13.99 0.59
N ARG A 44 0.58 15.02 -0.24
CA ARG A 44 1.77 15.83 -0.59
C ARG A 44 2.15 16.81 0.52
N ARG A 45 1.18 17.31 1.27
CA ARG A 45 1.37 18.25 2.39
C ARG A 45 0.79 17.67 3.69
N PRO A 46 1.36 16.59 4.26
CA PRO A 46 0.73 15.89 5.37
C PRO A 46 0.75 16.65 6.70
N GLY A 47 1.63 17.65 6.86
CA GLY A 47 1.87 18.28 8.17
C GLY A 47 2.21 17.23 9.23
N SER A 48 1.55 17.30 10.38
CA SER A 48 1.65 16.27 11.41
C SER A 48 0.93 14.98 10.98
N ARG A 49 1.65 13.86 10.98
CA ARG A 49 1.14 12.53 10.65
C ARG A 49 -0.05 12.12 11.54
N THR A 50 0.01 12.44 12.83
CA THR A 50 -1.06 12.12 13.79
C THR A 50 -2.31 12.96 13.50
N LYS A 51 -2.14 14.26 13.27
CA LYS A 51 -3.24 15.18 12.93
C LYS A 51 -3.94 14.74 11.64
N PHE A 52 -3.17 14.51 10.58
CA PHE A 52 -3.72 14.04 9.31
C PHE A 52 -4.42 12.68 9.45
N ARG A 53 -3.84 11.73 10.19
CA ARG A 53 -4.48 10.41 10.42
C ARG A 53 -5.82 10.57 11.14
N ALA A 54 -5.91 11.41 12.16
CA ALA A 54 -7.16 11.65 12.88
C ALA A 54 -8.22 12.25 11.95
N GLU A 55 -7.84 13.23 11.12
CA GLU A 55 -8.77 13.86 10.19
C GLU A 55 -9.24 12.92 9.08
N LEU A 56 -8.33 12.15 8.50
CA LEU A 56 -8.65 11.11 7.52
C LEU A 56 -9.70 10.14 8.07
N LEU A 57 -9.48 9.63 9.28
CA LEU A 57 -10.39 8.65 9.89
C LEU A 57 -11.75 9.27 10.25
N ARG A 58 -11.77 10.54 10.68
CA ARG A 58 -13.02 11.27 11.00
C ARG A 58 -13.92 11.47 9.77
N LYS A 59 -13.35 11.63 8.58
CA LYS A 59 -14.11 11.81 7.33
C LYS A 59 -14.61 10.50 6.70
N LEU A 60 -14.18 9.34 7.20
CA LEU A 60 -14.69 8.08 6.70
C LEU A 60 -16.09 7.78 7.27
N PRO A 61 -17.03 7.29 6.45
CA PRO A 61 -18.37 6.93 6.92
C PRO A 61 -18.40 5.63 7.75
N PHE A 62 -17.24 5.06 8.05
CA PHE A 62 -17.08 3.82 8.79
C PHE A 62 -15.75 3.80 9.55
N LYS A 63 -15.67 2.95 10.58
CA LYS A 63 -14.40 2.64 11.24
C LYS A 63 -13.48 1.89 10.27
N ALA A 64 -12.27 2.41 10.09
CA ALA A 64 -11.28 1.82 9.20
C ALA A 64 -9.88 1.81 9.83
N GLU A 65 -9.08 0.84 9.42
CA GLU A 65 -7.64 0.84 9.66
C GLU A 65 -6.90 1.43 8.47
N ALA A 66 -5.81 2.15 8.74
CA ALA A 66 -4.94 2.73 7.74
C ALA A 66 -3.48 2.38 8.03
N ALA A 67 -2.80 1.79 7.04
CA ALA A 67 -1.35 1.66 7.02
C ALA A 67 -0.75 2.91 6.37
N LEU A 68 0.31 3.46 6.98
CA LEU A 68 0.95 4.69 6.53
C LEU A 68 2.46 4.48 6.39
N CYS A 69 3.09 4.99 5.34
CA CYS A 69 4.54 4.98 5.16
C CYS A 69 5.03 6.26 4.47
N ASP A 70 6.34 6.53 4.52
CA ASP A 70 6.90 7.70 3.85
C ASP A 70 7.02 7.42 2.34
N GLY A 71 6.82 8.43 1.51
CA GLY A 71 6.98 8.30 0.06
C GLY A 71 8.39 7.86 -0.35
N ARG A 72 9.42 8.29 0.40
CA ARG A 72 10.82 7.86 0.19
C ARG A 72 11.00 6.35 0.30
N ASP A 73 10.21 5.68 1.14
CA ASP A 73 10.31 4.24 1.34
C ASP A 73 9.84 3.51 0.10
N LEU A 74 8.77 3.99 -0.55
CA LEU A 74 8.28 3.41 -1.80
C LEU A 74 9.18 3.71 -3.00
N ILE A 75 9.81 4.89 -3.04
CA ILE A 75 10.81 5.22 -4.08
C ILE A 75 12.01 4.27 -3.97
N ARG A 76 12.54 4.11 -2.75
CA ARG A 76 13.62 3.16 -2.46
C ARG A 76 13.20 1.73 -2.79
N LEU A 77 11.98 1.34 -2.44
CA LEU A 77 11.45 0.02 -2.76
C LEU A 77 11.40 -0.28 -4.26
N GLU A 78 10.99 0.69 -5.07
CA GLU A 78 11.00 0.55 -6.53
C GLU A 78 12.44 0.44 -7.08
N THR A 79 13.38 1.17 -6.49
CA THR A 79 14.81 1.09 -6.86
C THR A 79 15.43 -0.26 -6.52
N GLU A 80 15.11 -0.80 -5.33
CA GLU A 80 15.59 -2.12 -4.87
C GLU A 80 14.98 -3.28 -5.67
N ASN A 81 13.85 -3.04 -6.35
CA ASN A 81 13.15 -4.00 -7.20
C ASN A 81 13.03 -5.40 -6.59
N PRO A 82 12.21 -5.58 -5.52
CA PRO A 82 12.13 -6.83 -4.75
C PRO A 82 11.63 -8.05 -5.57
N PHE A 83 11.14 -7.83 -6.79
CA PHE A 83 10.64 -8.88 -7.67
C PHE A 83 11.58 -9.20 -8.85
N GLY A 84 12.73 -8.52 -8.94
CA GLY A 84 13.68 -8.66 -10.04
C GLY A 84 13.11 -8.23 -11.40
N GLY A 85 13.93 -8.40 -12.45
CA GLY A 85 13.60 -7.96 -13.81
C GLY A 85 12.65 -8.88 -14.59
N ARG A 86 12.41 -10.10 -14.11
CA ARG A 86 11.50 -11.03 -14.81
C ARG A 86 10.06 -10.53 -14.72
N PRO A 87 9.22 -10.67 -15.75
CA PRO A 87 7.79 -10.40 -15.63
C PRO A 87 7.08 -11.46 -14.76
N PRO A 88 5.97 -11.12 -14.07
CA PRO A 88 5.14 -12.12 -13.41
C PRO A 88 4.50 -13.04 -14.47
N ARG A 89 4.21 -14.29 -14.07
CA ARG A 89 3.40 -15.19 -14.91
C ARG A 89 1.98 -14.61 -15.08
N PRO A 90 1.28 -14.87 -16.21
CA PRO A 90 -0.03 -14.26 -16.49
C PRO A 90 -1.08 -14.45 -15.39
N ASP A 91 -1.06 -15.61 -14.72
CA ASP A 91 -1.97 -16.01 -13.63
C ASP A 91 -1.60 -15.41 -12.27
N THR A 92 -0.41 -14.82 -12.16
CA THR A 92 0.14 -14.29 -10.91
C THR A 92 0.12 -12.76 -10.85
N VAL A 93 -0.09 -12.24 -9.65
CA VAL A 93 -0.04 -10.81 -9.35
C VAL A 93 0.97 -10.58 -8.24
N ARG A 94 1.91 -9.67 -8.49
CA ARG A 94 2.84 -9.19 -7.46
C ARG A 94 2.13 -8.25 -6.51
N PHE A 95 2.40 -8.38 -5.23
CA PHE A 95 1.82 -7.52 -4.21
C PHE A 95 2.85 -7.08 -3.18
N VAL A 96 2.58 -5.93 -2.57
CA VAL A 96 3.23 -5.46 -1.36
C VAL A 96 2.18 -5.36 -0.28
N SER A 97 2.43 -5.96 0.88
CA SER A 97 1.64 -5.71 2.08
C SER A 97 2.40 -4.78 3.01
N ILE A 98 1.70 -3.73 3.45
CA ILE A 98 2.25 -2.73 4.37
C ILE A 98 1.74 -3.06 5.77
N LEU A 99 2.65 -3.44 6.66
CA LEU A 99 2.35 -3.76 8.05
C LEU A 99 2.01 -2.48 8.83
N SER A 100 0.98 -2.56 9.68
CA SER A 100 0.51 -1.48 10.58
C SER A 100 1.55 -0.99 11.59
N ARG A 101 2.54 -1.83 11.91
CA ARG A 101 3.79 -1.52 12.63
C ARG A 101 4.87 -2.51 12.19
N ALA A 102 6.13 -2.33 12.60
CA ALA A 102 7.13 -3.37 12.39
C ALA A 102 6.66 -4.65 13.11
N GLY A 103 6.50 -5.73 12.36
CA GLY A 103 6.08 -7.03 12.87
C GLY A 103 7.27 -7.97 12.95
N GLY A 104 7.24 -8.90 13.91
CA GLY A 104 8.18 -10.01 13.95
C GLY A 104 7.73 -11.09 12.97
N LEU A 105 8.58 -11.41 12.00
CA LEU A 105 8.34 -12.55 11.10
C LEU A 105 8.39 -13.85 11.91
N ARG A 106 7.32 -14.65 11.86
CA ARG A 106 7.19 -15.90 12.64
C ARG A 106 7.56 -17.17 11.87
N ALA A 107 8.15 -17.05 10.67
CA ALA A 107 8.53 -18.20 9.85
C ALA A 107 9.70 -17.86 8.90
N VAL A 108 10.39 -18.89 8.40
CA VAL A 108 11.39 -18.71 7.33
C VAL A 108 10.67 -18.50 5.99
N LEU A 109 11.07 -17.46 5.25
CA LEU A 109 10.54 -17.19 3.91
C LEU A 109 11.34 -17.96 2.84
N PRO A 110 10.71 -18.40 1.74
CA PRO A 110 9.33 -18.12 1.32
C PRO A 110 8.27 -19.03 1.99
N VAL A 111 7.05 -18.52 2.15
CA VAL A 111 5.88 -19.26 2.67
C VAL A 111 4.74 -19.23 1.67
N THR A 112 4.04 -20.35 1.49
CA THR A 112 2.84 -20.47 0.65
C THR A 112 1.57 -20.65 1.49
N PHE A 113 0.44 -20.20 0.95
CA PHE A 113 -0.88 -20.37 1.52
C PHE A 113 -1.85 -20.93 0.47
N PRO A 114 -2.48 -22.09 0.72
CA PRO A 114 -2.17 -23.03 1.82
C PRO A 114 -0.72 -23.55 1.75
N PRO A 115 -0.18 -24.09 2.87
CA PRO A 115 1.18 -24.66 2.89
C PRO A 115 1.30 -25.92 2.03
N GLU A 116 0.22 -26.69 1.91
CA GLU A 116 0.14 -27.92 1.11
C GLU A 116 -0.89 -27.78 -0.02
N GLY A 117 -0.65 -28.48 -1.13
CA GLY A 117 -1.52 -28.48 -2.31
C GLY A 117 -1.34 -27.24 -3.20
N GLU A 118 -2.42 -26.86 -3.89
CA GLU A 118 -2.40 -25.69 -4.78
C GLU A 118 -2.30 -24.38 -3.97
N TRP A 119 -1.20 -23.63 -4.16
CA TRP A 119 -1.00 -22.36 -3.47
C TRP A 119 -1.75 -21.21 -4.16
N PHE A 120 -2.29 -20.30 -3.36
CA PHE A 120 -2.97 -19.07 -3.83
C PHE A 120 -2.19 -17.80 -3.49
N VAL A 121 -1.45 -17.78 -2.38
CA VAL A 121 -0.60 -16.67 -1.97
C VAL A 121 0.77 -17.22 -1.61
N ARG A 122 1.83 -16.56 -2.07
CA ARG A 122 3.22 -16.85 -1.70
C ARG A 122 3.90 -15.59 -1.23
N VAL A 123 4.35 -15.58 0.03
CA VAL A 123 5.19 -14.53 0.59
C VAL A 123 6.64 -14.91 0.30
N ILE A 124 7.39 -14.02 -0.35
CA ILE A 124 8.74 -14.31 -0.86
C ILE A 124 9.83 -13.65 -0.02
N ALA A 125 9.57 -12.48 0.53
CA ALA A 125 10.54 -11.70 1.29
C ALA A 125 9.82 -10.65 2.15
N SER A 126 10.53 -10.09 3.12
CA SER A 126 10.07 -8.93 3.87
C SER A 126 11.25 -8.00 4.16
N LYS A 127 10.95 -6.71 4.31
CA LYS A 127 11.93 -5.69 4.70
C LYS A 127 11.22 -4.60 5.49
N ASN A 128 11.66 -4.39 6.73
CA ASN A 128 11.05 -3.45 7.67
C ASN A 128 9.53 -3.71 7.84
N ARG A 129 8.69 -2.88 7.22
CA ARG A 129 7.22 -2.96 7.27
C ARG A 129 6.60 -3.43 5.95
N PHE A 130 7.43 -3.78 4.97
CA PHE A 130 6.98 -4.21 3.66
C PHE A 130 7.14 -5.72 3.53
N VAL A 131 6.09 -6.37 3.07
CA VAL A 131 6.05 -7.79 2.79
C VAL A 131 5.82 -7.96 1.30
N PHE A 132 6.64 -8.78 0.67
CA PHE A 132 6.61 -9.00 -0.77
C PHE A 132 6.05 -10.38 -1.06
N GLY A 133 5.26 -10.48 -2.11
CA GLY A 133 4.73 -11.77 -2.52
C GLY A 133 4.06 -11.75 -3.86
N VAL A 134 3.57 -12.92 -4.24
CA VAL A 134 2.73 -13.14 -5.41
C VAL A 134 1.45 -13.86 -5.01
N TYR A 135 0.35 -13.56 -5.68
CA TYR A 135 -0.90 -14.31 -5.52
C TYR A 135 -1.47 -14.71 -6.86
N ARG A 136 -2.24 -15.81 -6.90
CA ARG A 136 -2.99 -16.22 -8.09
C ARG A 136 -4.32 -15.48 -8.18
N ARG A 137 -4.75 -15.12 -9.40
CA ARG A 137 -6.09 -14.55 -9.60
C ARG A 137 -7.15 -15.66 -9.44
N HIS A 138 -7.63 -15.83 -8.20
CA HIS A 138 -8.61 -16.84 -7.86
C HIS A 138 -9.48 -16.36 -6.69
N MET A 139 -10.75 -16.78 -6.63
CA MET A 139 -11.69 -16.33 -5.58
C MET A 139 -11.19 -16.65 -4.16
N LYS A 140 -10.51 -17.79 -3.99
CA LYS A 140 -9.93 -18.21 -2.70
C LYS A 140 -8.79 -17.31 -2.21
N THR A 141 -8.14 -16.56 -3.10
CA THR A 141 -6.97 -15.74 -2.78
C THR A 141 -7.27 -14.68 -1.71
N ILE A 142 -8.45 -14.07 -1.74
CA ILE A 142 -8.84 -13.04 -0.77
C ILE A 142 -8.79 -13.60 0.66
N GLY A 143 -9.27 -14.83 0.86
CA GLY A 143 -9.23 -15.51 2.16
C GLY A 143 -7.81 -15.80 2.65
N TYR A 144 -6.88 -16.08 1.74
CA TYR A 144 -5.48 -16.37 2.09
C TYR A 144 -4.62 -15.11 2.32
N LEU A 145 -4.96 -13.97 1.72
CA LEU A 145 -4.26 -12.71 1.98
C LEU A 145 -4.36 -12.29 3.46
N GLY A 146 -5.43 -12.67 4.15
CA GLY A 146 -5.57 -12.47 5.60
C GLY A 146 -4.57 -13.28 6.45
N GLN A 147 -3.97 -14.34 5.91
CA GLN A 147 -2.96 -15.13 6.64
C GLN A 147 -1.66 -14.36 6.85
N ILE A 148 -1.42 -13.30 6.07
CA ILE A 148 -0.27 -12.41 6.27
C ILE A 148 -0.32 -11.76 7.66
N ASP A 149 -1.51 -11.43 8.16
CA ASP A 149 -1.67 -10.86 9.50
C ASP A 149 -1.19 -11.84 10.57
N LYS A 150 -1.51 -13.12 10.43
CA LYS A 150 -1.08 -14.18 11.35
C LYS A 150 0.43 -14.42 11.24
N LEU A 151 0.97 -14.44 10.03
CA LEU A 151 2.40 -14.65 9.76
C LEU A 151 3.29 -13.59 10.43
N PHE A 152 2.85 -12.33 10.45
CA PHE A 152 3.60 -11.20 11.03
C PHE A 152 3.08 -10.74 12.40
N GLY A 153 1.99 -11.34 12.90
CA GLY A 153 1.35 -10.98 14.17
C GLY A 153 0.77 -9.56 14.22
N VAL A 154 0.62 -8.89 13.06
CA VAL A 154 0.13 -7.51 12.96
C VAL A 154 -0.70 -7.33 11.70
N PRO A 155 -1.74 -6.47 11.72
CA PRO A 155 -2.53 -6.18 10.53
C PRO A 155 -1.69 -5.67 9.36
N ALA A 156 -1.95 -6.20 8.17
CA ALA A 156 -1.31 -5.84 6.92
C ALA A 156 -2.32 -5.31 5.91
N THR A 157 -1.93 -4.28 5.16
CA THR A 157 -2.72 -3.77 4.04
C THR A 157 -2.04 -4.12 2.72
N THR A 158 -2.63 -5.05 1.97
CA THR A 158 -2.10 -5.53 0.69
C THR A 158 -2.48 -4.62 -0.48
N ARG A 159 -1.52 -4.33 -1.36
CA ARG A 159 -1.73 -3.66 -2.65
C ARG A 159 -0.99 -4.37 -3.76
N ASN A 160 -1.58 -4.34 -4.95
CA ASN A 160 -0.93 -4.76 -6.17
C ASN A 160 0.33 -3.92 -6.40
N TRP A 161 1.42 -4.53 -6.84
CA TRP A 161 2.67 -3.86 -7.17
C TRP A 161 2.48 -2.73 -8.20
N ASN A 162 1.61 -2.90 -9.18
CA ASN A 162 1.27 -1.85 -10.16
C ASN A 162 0.67 -0.61 -9.49
N THR A 163 -0.09 -0.78 -8.40
CA THR A 163 -0.59 0.35 -7.60
C THR A 163 0.55 1.08 -6.89
N ILE A 164 1.54 0.34 -6.36
CA ILE A 164 2.74 0.92 -5.76
C ILE A 164 3.56 1.69 -6.81
N LEU A 165 3.74 1.13 -8.00
CA LEU A 165 4.42 1.81 -9.11
C LEU A 165 3.69 3.10 -9.54
N ALA A 166 2.34 3.09 -9.56
CA ALA A 166 1.56 4.29 -9.83
C ALA A 166 1.78 5.38 -8.76
N VAL A 167 1.83 5.00 -7.48
CA VAL A 167 2.18 5.91 -6.37
C VAL A 167 3.59 6.48 -6.56
N VAL A 168 4.58 5.64 -6.87
CA VAL A 168 5.97 6.07 -7.09
C VAL A 168 6.08 7.04 -8.27
N ARG A 169 5.34 6.80 -9.36
CA ARG A 169 5.29 7.73 -10.49
C ARG A 169 4.79 9.11 -10.06
N ILE A 170 3.69 9.17 -9.29
CA ILE A 170 3.16 10.44 -8.74
C ILE A 170 4.20 11.14 -7.87
N LEU A 171 4.91 10.39 -7.02
CA LEU A 171 5.96 10.94 -6.14
C LEU A 171 7.14 11.52 -6.94
N LYS A 172 7.63 10.81 -7.96
CA LYS A 172 8.73 11.27 -8.82
C LYS A 172 8.35 12.54 -9.59
N HIS A 173 7.11 12.63 -10.12
CA HIS A 173 6.63 13.86 -10.75
C HIS A 173 6.50 15.02 -9.76
N TYR A 174 6.07 14.76 -8.53
CA TYR A 174 5.97 15.79 -7.50
C TYR A 174 7.35 16.33 -7.09
N GLY A 175 8.35 15.46 -6.90
CA GLY A 175 9.73 15.88 -6.61
C GLY A 175 10.33 16.75 -7.71
N LYS A 176 10.12 16.39 -8.99
CA LYS A 176 10.58 17.20 -10.14
C LYS A 176 9.92 18.59 -10.21
N THR A 177 8.63 18.68 -9.91
CA THR A 177 7.91 19.97 -9.97
C THR A 177 8.21 20.88 -8.78
N ASN A 178 8.57 20.33 -7.62
CA ASN A 178 9.02 21.15 -6.49
C ASN A 178 10.46 21.64 -6.70
N GLY A 179 11.37 20.77 -7.15
CA GLY A 179 12.76 21.16 -7.44
C GLY A 179 12.88 22.23 -8.53
N ARG A 180 12.00 22.26 -9.52
CA ARG A 180 11.93 23.36 -10.51
C ARG A 180 11.41 24.68 -9.93
N ARG A 181 10.48 24.64 -8.96
CA ARG A 181 9.98 25.85 -8.31
C ARG A 181 11.03 26.48 -7.40
N ASP A 182 11.79 25.65 -6.68
CA ASP A 182 12.86 26.10 -5.78
C ASP A 182 14.09 26.63 -6.54
N ALA A 183 14.28 26.20 -7.80
CA ALA A 183 15.35 26.69 -8.68
C ALA A 183 15.00 28.01 -9.40
N ASN A 184 13.73 28.39 -9.47
CA ASN A 184 13.24 29.57 -10.18
C ASN A 184 12.85 30.72 -9.22
N SER A 185 13.16 30.55 -7.93
CA SER A 185 12.93 31.51 -6.84
C SER A 185 14.25 31.99 -6.20
N ARG A 186 15.36 31.77 -6.88
CA ARG A 186 16.69 32.35 -6.61
C ARG A 186 17.10 33.21 -7.80
#